data_AF-A0A8B6HCG4-F1
#
_entry.id   AF-A0A8B6HCG4-F1
#
_cell.length_a   1.000
_cell.length_b   1.000
_cell.length_c   1.000
_cell.angle_alpha   90.00
_cell.angle_beta   90.00
_cell.angle_gamma   90.00
#
_symmetry.space_group_name_H-M   'P 1'
#
loop_
_entity.id
_entity.type
_entity.pdbx_description
1 polymer ?
#
loop_
_entity_poly.entity_id
_entity_poly.type
_entity_poly.pdbx_seq_one_letter_code
_entity_poly.pdbx_strand_id
1 'polypeptide(L)'
;MTKLYQLYLHGNNISHIEEHAFGKLTSLTLLELSGNPLNCDCSIFPFWSWLIERSSIGTTAKCSNGTLVTSLQSAALEACHPDNCLQCFNGGKCVAMGYTLICECIGQWTGKFCQESQCTSYDCGFGDCYIEPVNGTAQCLCDDRYVNFCPVV
;
A
#
# COMPACT_ATOMS: atom_id res chain seq x y z
N MET A 1 -22.04 19.64 -14.41
CA MET A 1 -21.43 18.53 -15.17
C MET A 1 -20.47 19.11 -16.20
N THR A 2 -19.30 18.51 -16.37
CA THR A 2 -18.29 18.92 -17.38
C THR A 2 -18.54 18.22 -18.72
N LYS A 3 -18.61 18.98 -19.82
CA LYS A 3 -18.93 18.49 -21.18
C LYS A 3 -17.69 18.05 -21.99
N LEU A 4 -16.59 17.68 -21.34
CA LEU A 4 -15.37 17.32 -22.05
C LEU A 4 -15.48 15.89 -22.59
N TYR A 5 -15.37 15.73 -23.92
CA TYR A 5 -15.50 14.44 -24.61
C TYR A 5 -14.16 13.80 -24.93
N GLN A 6 -13.18 14.61 -25.34
CA GLN A 6 -11.85 14.13 -25.72
C GLN A 6 -10.81 14.94 -24.97
N LEU A 7 -9.80 14.25 -24.43
CA LEU A 7 -8.68 14.87 -23.73
C LEU A 7 -7.37 14.36 -24.34
N TYR A 8 -6.57 15.29 -24.86
CA TYR A 8 -5.28 15.01 -25.49
C TYR A 8 -4.15 15.49 -24.57
N LEU A 9 -3.38 14.55 -24.05
CA LEU A 9 -2.23 14.77 -23.16
C LEU A 9 -0.95 14.08 -23.69
N HIS A 10 -0.95 13.62 -24.94
CA HIS A 10 0.20 12.93 -25.52
C HIS A 10 1.46 13.80 -25.60
N GLY A 11 2.63 13.16 -25.55
CA GLY A 11 3.93 13.81 -25.70
C GLY A 11 4.30 14.76 -24.56
N ASN A 12 3.71 14.57 -23.38
CA ASN A 12 4.09 15.29 -22.17
C ASN A 12 5.02 14.43 -21.31
N ASN A 13 5.42 14.96 -20.14
CA ASN A 13 6.26 14.26 -19.18
C ASN A 13 5.46 13.77 -17.96
N ILE A 14 4.23 13.29 -18.19
CA ILE A 14 3.36 12.80 -17.11
C ILE A 14 3.87 11.42 -16.67
N SER A 15 4.39 11.34 -15.46
CA SER A 15 4.81 10.07 -14.86
C SER A 15 3.83 9.52 -13.84
N HIS A 16 3.02 10.38 -13.21
CA HIS A 16 2.01 10.01 -12.23
C HIS A 16 0.68 10.68 -12.55
N ILE A 17 -0.41 9.95 -12.26
CA ILE A 17 -1.78 10.44 -12.38
C ILE A 17 -2.39 10.32 -10.99
N GLU A 18 -2.77 11.46 -10.42
CA GLU A 18 -3.40 11.54 -9.10
C GLU A 18 -4.75 10.82 -9.07
N GLU A 19 -5.09 10.33 -7.88
CA GLU A 19 -6.41 9.74 -7.64
C GLU A 19 -7.51 10.75 -8.01
N HIS A 20 -8.54 10.26 -8.71
CA HIS A 20 -9.68 11.05 -9.18
C HIS A 20 -9.36 12.20 -10.15
N ALA A 21 -8.15 12.30 -10.73
CA ALA A 21 -7.80 13.33 -11.71
C ALA A 21 -8.85 13.50 -12.83
N PHE A 22 -9.49 12.39 -13.25
CA PHE A 22 -10.52 12.36 -14.29
C PHE A 22 -11.93 12.04 -13.76
N GLY A 23 -12.12 11.93 -12.45
CA GLY A 23 -13.37 11.43 -11.84
C GLY A 23 -14.61 12.27 -12.19
N LYS A 24 -14.44 13.59 -12.40
CA LYS A 24 -15.54 14.50 -12.78
C LYS A 24 -15.85 14.51 -14.27
N LEU A 25 -14.97 13.97 -15.12
CA LEU A 25 -15.09 13.98 -16.58
C LEU A 25 -16.04 12.87 -17.05
N THR A 26 -17.32 12.98 -16.67
CA THR A 26 -18.32 11.94 -16.93
C THR A 26 -18.62 11.75 -18.42
N SER A 27 -18.50 12.79 -19.25
CA SER A 27 -18.72 12.70 -20.70
C SER A 27 -17.51 12.26 -21.53
N LEU A 28 -16.37 11.99 -20.90
CA LEU A 28 -15.14 11.63 -21.61
C LEU A 28 -15.28 10.27 -22.31
N THR A 29 -14.85 10.21 -23.56
CA THR A 29 -14.85 9.00 -24.42
C THR A 29 -13.47 8.68 -24.99
N LEU A 30 -12.55 9.65 -25.03
CA LEU A 30 -11.17 9.46 -25.49
C LEU A 30 -10.19 10.16 -24.55
N LEU A 31 -9.18 9.41 -24.10
CA LEU A 31 -8.05 9.91 -23.33
C LEU A 31 -6.74 9.53 -24.02
N GLU A 32 -6.10 10.50 -24.66
CA GLU A 32 -4.87 10.28 -25.41
C GLU A 32 -3.65 10.61 -24.54
N LEU A 33 -2.85 9.58 -24.21
CA LEU A 33 -1.74 9.66 -23.25
C LEU A 33 -0.42 9.11 -23.81
N SER A 34 -0.34 8.80 -25.11
CA SER A 34 0.88 8.24 -25.69
C SER A 34 2.10 9.16 -25.52
N GLY A 35 3.30 8.58 -25.43
CA GLY A 35 4.53 9.35 -25.28
C GLY A 35 4.73 9.97 -23.89
N ASN A 36 3.97 9.54 -22.87
CA ASN A 36 4.21 9.91 -21.47
C ASN A 36 4.93 8.76 -20.71
N PRO A 37 5.88 9.05 -19.81
CA PRO A 37 6.61 8.05 -19.05
C PRO A 37 5.84 7.57 -17.80
N LEU A 38 4.65 6.99 -17.98
CA LEU A 38 3.79 6.59 -16.86
C LEU A 38 4.48 5.53 -15.98
N ASN A 39 4.54 5.79 -14.68
CA ASN A 39 5.02 4.86 -13.67
C ASN A 39 3.91 3.86 -13.34
N CYS A 40 4.10 2.61 -13.76
CA CYS A 40 3.18 1.52 -13.48
C CYS A 40 3.70 0.70 -12.29
N ASP A 41 3.78 1.32 -11.12
CA ASP A 41 3.87 0.62 -9.84
C ASP A 41 2.49 0.68 -9.15
N CYS A 42 2.39 0.42 -7.85
CA CYS A 42 1.12 0.56 -7.14
C CYS A 42 0.48 1.95 -7.22
N SER A 43 1.22 3.02 -7.51
CA SER A 43 0.64 4.37 -7.67
C SER A 43 -0.27 4.48 -8.89
N ILE A 44 -0.15 3.59 -9.88
CA ILE A 44 -1.03 3.59 -11.06
C ILE A 44 -2.41 2.98 -10.76
N PHE A 45 -2.56 2.27 -9.64
CA PHE A 45 -3.75 1.48 -9.32
C PHE A 45 -5.06 2.28 -9.43
N PRO A 46 -5.20 3.51 -8.90
CA PRO A 46 -6.44 4.26 -9.01
C PRO A 46 -6.79 4.60 -10.47
N PHE A 47 -5.78 4.96 -11.28
CA PHE A 47 -5.98 5.25 -12.69
C PHE A 47 -6.32 4.00 -13.50
N TRP A 48 -5.63 2.90 -13.24
CA TRP A 48 -5.94 1.61 -13.85
C TRP A 48 -7.37 1.16 -13.53
N SER A 49 -7.76 1.21 -12.26
CA SER A 49 -9.11 0.82 -11.82
C SER A 49 -10.18 1.67 -12.52
N TRP A 50 -9.98 3.00 -12.59
CA TRP A 50 -10.85 3.91 -13.32
C TRP A 50 -10.98 3.56 -14.82
N LEU A 51 -9.89 3.12 -15.48
CA LEU A 51 -9.94 2.67 -16.88
C LEU A 51 -10.75 1.38 -17.05
N ILE A 52 -10.61 0.43 -16.12
CA ILE A 52 -11.35 -0.84 -16.16
C ILE A 52 -12.85 -0.60 -15.93
N GLU A 53 -13.21 0.22 -14.95
CA GLU A 53 -14.60 0.62 -14.68
C GLU A 53 -15.23 1.37 -15.87
N ARG A 54 -14.41 2.12 -16.62
CA ARG A 54 -14.82 2.89 -17.80
C ARG A 54 -14.27 2.32 -19.09
N SER A 55 -14.43 1.01 -19.28
CA SER A 55 -13.95 0.25 -20.46
C SER A 55 -14.41 0.78 -21.83
N SER A 56 -15.41 1.66 -21.88
CA SER A 56 -15.86 2.35 -23.10
C SER A 56 -14.98 3.54 -23.52
N ILE A 57 -14.09 4.02 -22.64
CA ILE A 57 -13.14 5.08 -22.96
C ILE A 57 -12.00 4.50 -23.81
N GLY A 58 -11.78 5.06 -25.00
CA GLY A 58 -10.57 4.82 -25.76
C GLY A 58 -9.37 5.46 -25.08
N THR A 59 -8.30 4.70 -24.85
CA THR A 59 -7.06 5.20 -24.24
C THR A 59 -5.82 4.64 -24.91
N THR A 60 -4.73 5.42 -24.88
CA THR A 60 -3.40 5.02 -25.37
C THR A 60 -2.34 5.03 -24.26
N ALA A 61 -2.78 5.08 -23.00
CA ALA A 61 -1.91 5.06 -21.84
C ALA A 61 -1.00 3.82 -21.86
N LYS A 62 0.31 4.07 -21.83
CA LYS A 62 1.36 3.06 -21.75
C LYS A 62 2.28 3.36 -20.58
N CYS A 63 2.70 2.32 -19.89
CA CYS A 63 3.78 2.37 -18.94
C CYS A 63 5.08 2.83 -19.62
N SER A 64 6.03 3.33 -18.83
CA SER A 64 7.35 3.75 -19.31
C SER A 64 8.12 2.65 -20.06
N ASN A 65 7.85 1.37 -19.76
CA ASN A 65 8.40 0.21 -20.47
C ASN A 65 7.64 -0.18 -21.76
N GLY A 66 6.61 0.58 -22.14
CA GLY A 66 5.81 0.38 -23.35
C GLY A 66 4.57 -0.51 -23.19
N THR A 67 4.39 -1.16 -22.03
CA THR A 67 3.21 -2.00 -21.75
C THR A 67 1.94 -1.14 -21.70
N LEU A 68 0.83 -1.62 -22.28
CA LEU A 68 -0.45 -0.91 -22.16
C LEU A 68 -0.93 -0.98 -20.71
N VAL A 69 -1.41 0.15 -20.17
CA VAL A 69 -1.93 0.19 -18.79
C VAL A 69 -3.09 -0.80 -18.64
N THR A 70 -3.98 -0.88 -19.63
CA THR A 70 -5.12 -1.81 -19.63
C THR A 70 -4.74 -3.29 -19.75
N SER A 71 -3.51 -3.61 -20.17
CA SER A 71 -3.01 -5.00 -20.23
C SER A 71 -2.25 -5.43 -18.98
N LEU A 72 -2.10 -4.55 -17.98
CA LEU A 72 -1.50 -4.92 -16.71
C LEU A 72 -2.33 -6.02 -16.04
N GLN A 73 -1.64 -6.98 -15.44
CA GLN A 73 -2.29 -8.15 -14.86
C GLN A 73 -3.04 -7.73 -13.60
N SER A 74 -4.36 -7.92 -13.60
CA SER A 74 -5.25 -7.52 -12.50
C SER A 74 -4.77 -8.07 -11.16
N ALA A 75 -4.36 -9.34 -11.08
CA ALA A 75 -3.88 -9.96 -9.85
C ALA A 75 -2.67 -9.23 -9.22
N ALA A 76 -1.76 -8.66 -10.01
CA ALA A 76 -0.63 -7.90 -9.50
C ALA A 76 -1.06 -6.51 -8.99
N LEU A 77 -2.07 -5.91 -9.62
CA LEU A 77 -2.61 -4.60 -9.23
C LEU A 77 -3.60 -4.69 -8.07
N GLU A 78 -4.32 -5.79 -7.91
CA GLU A 78 -5.15 -6.07 -6.73
C GLU A 78 -4.32 -6.10 -5.44
N ALA A 79 -3.05 -6.51 -5.51
CA ALA A 79 -2.12 -6.40 -4.39
C ALA A 79 -1.89 -4.94 -3.96
N CYS A 80 -2.13 -3.97 -4.85
CA CYS A 80 -2.03 -2.54 -4.60
C CYS A 80 -3.35 -1.91 -4.09
N HIS A 81 -4.40 -2.71 -3.88
CA HIS A 81 -5.67 -2.21 -3.37
C HIS A 81 -5.49 -1.53 -1.98
N PRO A 82 -6.08 -0.34 -1.74
CA PRO A 82 -5.92 0.39 -0.47
C PRO A 82 -6.28 -0.44 0.79
N ASP A 83 -7.26 -1.34 0.69
CA ASP A 83 -7.63 -2.24 1.80
C ASP A 83 -6.46 -3.15 2.25
N ASN A 84 -5.50 -3.45 1.38
CA ASN A 84 -4.31 -4.20 1.78
C ASN A 84 -3.39 -3.39 2.71
N CYS A 85 -3.48 -2.04 2.69
CA CYS A 85 -2.79 -1.18 3.65
C CYS A 85 -3.47 -1.13 5.02
N LEU A 86 -4.76 -1.47 5.14
CA LEU A 86 -5.45 -1.56 6.44
C LEU A 86 -4.90 -2.70 7.31
N GLN A 87 -4.04 -3.54 6.74
CA GLN A 87 -3.40 -4.64 7.45
C GLN A 87 -2.12 -4.19 8.18
N CYS A 88 -1.58 -2.98 7.99
CA CYS A 88 -0.43 -2.53 8.77
C CYS A 88 -0.84 -2.17 10.20
N PHE A 89 -0.45 -2.98 11.18
CA PHE A 89 -0.72 -2.78 12.60
C PHE A 89 0.29 -1.84 13.26
N ASN A 90 -0.05 -1.40 14.47
CA ASN A 90 0.85 -0.69 15.38
C ASN A 90 1.51 0.58 14.80
N GLY A 91 0.80 1.27 13.92
CA GLY A 91 1.30 2.51 13.28
C GLY A 91 2.33 2.27 12.18
N GLY A 92 2.49 1.04 11.69
CA GLY A 92 3.32 0.74 10.53
C GLY A 92 2.87 1.53 9.30
N LYS A 93 3.84 2.03 8.53
CA LYS A 93 3.60 2.82 7.33
C LYS A 93 3.48 1.91 6.11
N CYS A 94 2.35 1.94 5.42
CA CYS A 94 2.19 1.21 4.17
C CYS A 94 2.95 1.92 3.04
N VAL A 95 3.83 1.22 2.33
CA VAL A 95 4.58 1.75 1.20
C VAL A 95 4.54 0.81 0.01
N ALA A 96 4.62 1.38 -1.19
CA ALA A 96 4.69 0.63 -2.44
C ALA A 96 6.13 0.23 -2.77
N MET A 97 6.33 -1.05 -3.05
CA MET A 97 7.55 -1.61 -3.65
C MET A 97 7.17 -2.31 -4.96
N GLY A 98 7.22 -1.57 -6.07
CA GLY A 98 6.74 -2.07 -7.36
C GLY A 98 5.22 -2.32 -7.32
N TYR A 99 4.79 -3.55 -7.62
CA TYR A 99 3.38 -3.98 -7.56
C TYR A 99 3.03 -4.65 -6.22
N THR A 100 3.72 -4.32 -5.13
CA THR A 100 3.45 -4.91 -3.82
C THR A 100 3.43 -3.83 -2.77
N LEU A 101 2.41 -3.84 -1.93
CA LEU A 101 2.35 -3.03 -0.72
C LEU A 101 3.04 -3.79 0.42
N ILE A 102 3.93 -3.09 1.14
CA ILE A 102 4.60 -3.61 2.33
C ILE A 102 4.38 -2.66 3.51
N CYS A 103 4.45 -3.18 4.74
CA CYS A 103 4.43 -2.36 5.93
C CYS A 103 5.86 -2.06 6.39
N GLU A 104 6.26 -0.78 6.37
CA GLU A 104 7.43 -0.28 7.08
C GLU A 104 7.09 -0.16 8.56
N CYS A 105 7.60 -1.08 9.37
CA CYS A 105 7.33 -1.09 10.79
C CYS A 105 8.10 -0.01 11.53
N ILE A 106 7.48 0.53 12.58
CA ILE A 106 8.07 1.55 13.45
C ILE A 106 8.52 0.92 14.77
N GLY A 107 9.61 1.42 15.35
CA GLY A 107 10.10 0.97 16.65
C GLY A 107 10.42 -0.54 16.69
N GLN A 108 9.83 -1.25 17.66
CA GLN A 108 10.07 -2.68 17.90
C GLN A 108 9.12 -3.65 17.16
N TRP A 109 8.25 -3.14 16.28
CA TRP A 109 7.30 -4.00 15.57
C TRP A 109 7.95 -4.67 14.35
N THR A 110 7.58 -5.92 14.10
CA THR A 110 8.10 -6.75 13.01
C THR A 110 6.98 -7.58 12.37
N GLY A 111 7.34 -8.39 11.38
CA GLY A 111 6.40 -9.18 10.59
C GLY A 111 5.86 -8.42 9.39
N LYS A 112 5.22 -9.14 8.46
CA LYS A 112 4.69 -8.58 7.21
C LYS A 112 3.75 -7.38 7.41
N PHE A 113 3.05 -7.39 8.53
CA PHE A 113 1.99 -6.46 8.88
C PHE A 113 2.30 -5.66 10.15
N CYS A 114 3.55 -5.68 10.64
CA CYS A 114 3.94 -5.05 11.91
C CYS A 114 3.13 -5.56 13.11
N GLN A 115 2.71 -6.82 13.06
CA GLN A 115 1.88 -7.48 14.05
C GLN A 115 2.69 -8.15 15.16
N GLU A 116 3.98 -8.34 14.95
CA GLU A 116 4.87 -9.04 15.88
C GLU A 116 5.72 -8.04 16.66
N SER A 117 6.10 -8.41 17.87
CA SER A 117 7.11 -7.71 18.67
C SER A 117 7.99 -8.75 19.36
N GLN A 118 9.00 -8.30 20.10
CA GLN A 118 9.78 -9.21 20.96
C GLN A 118 8.89 -9.97 21.96
N CYS A 119 7.80 -9.37 22.44
CA CYS A 119 6.84 -10.03 23.32
C CYS A 119 5.97 -11.11 22.63
N THR A 120 5.99 -11.18 21.30
CA THR A 120 5.24 -12.24 20.58
C THR A 120 5.87 -13.62 20.78
N SER A 121 7.18 -13.68 21.04
CA SER A 121 7.92 -14.93 21.24
C SER A 121 8.59 -15.05 22.62
N TYR A 122 8.47 -14.03 23.47
CA TYR A 122 9.05 -14.01 24.81
C TYR A 122 8.07 -14.62 25.82
N ASP A 123 8.38 -15.83 26.29
CA ASP A 123 7.55 -16.55 27.26
C ASP A 123 7.80 -16.05 28.68
N CYS A 124 6.79 -15.39 29.26
CA CYS A 124 6.81 -14.92 30.64
C CYS A 124 6.10 -15.86 31.62
N GLY A 125 5.68 -17.06 31.19
CA GLY A 125 4.91 -17.97 32.02
C GLY A 125 3.61 -17.31 32.51
N PHE A 126 3.53 -17.04 33.82
CA PHE A 126 2.38 -16.37 34.46
C PHE A 126 2.54 -14.84 34.56
N GLY A 127 3.57 -14.26 33.96
CA GLY A 127 3.78 -12.81 33.88
C GLY A 127 3.32 -12.20 32.57
N ASP A 128 3.10 -10.89 32.56
CA ASP A 128 2.83 -10.12 31.36
C ASP A 128 4.15 -9.68 30.71
N CYS A 129 4.30 -9.86 29.40
CA CYS A 129 5.45 -9.31 28.69
C CYS A 129 5.23 -7.83 28.37
N TYR A 130 6.26 -7.01 28.60
CA TYR A 130 6.32 -5.63 28.15
C TYR A 130 7.69 -5.31 27.56
N ILE A 131 7.79 -4.22 26.80
CA ILE A 131 9.05 -3.75 26.23
C ILE A 131 9.60 -2.61 27.09
N GLU A 132 10.83 -2.74 27.58
CA GLU A 132 11.46 -1.74 28.43
C GLU A 132 11.79 -0.47 27.62
N PRO A 133 11.38 0.74 28.06
CA PRO A 133 11.44 1.93 27.22
C PRO A 133 12.85 2.47 26.92
N VAL A 134 13.86 2.06 27.69
CA VAL A 134 15.22 2.61 27.65
C VAL A 134 16.11 1.83 26.69
N ASN A 135 16.03 0.50 26.72
CA ASN A 135 16.83 -0.43 25.93
C ASN A 135 16.02 -1.18 24.86
N GLY A 136 14.69 -1.10 24.90
CA GLY A 136 13.80 -1.72 23.91
C GLY A 136 13.73 -3.24 23.99
N THR A 137 14.10 -3.84 25.14
CA THR A 137 14.10 -5.29 25.35
C THR A 137 12.81 -5.78 25.98
N ALA A 138 12.35 -6.97 25.58
CA ALA A 138 11.27 -7.67 26.25
C ALA A 138 11.65 -8.05 27.68
N GLN A 139 10.74 -7.76 28.63
CA GLN A 139 10.86 -8.08 30.03
C GLN A 139 9.52 -8.63 30.55
N CYS A 140 9.59 -9.43 31.60
CA CYS A 140 8.40 -9.98 32.26
C CYS A 140 8.01 -9.13 33.48
N LEU A 141 6.76 -8.71 33.51
CA LEU A 141 6.10 -8.18 34.69
C LEU A 141 5.43 -9.33 35.44
N CYS A 142 6.04 -9.75 36.54
CA CYS A 142 5.57 -10.89 37.33
C CYS A 142 4.61 -10.44 38.45
N ASP A 143 3.52 -11.17 38.64
CA ASP A 143 2.68 -11.04 39.83
C ASP A 143 3.39 -11.68 41.03
N ASP A 144 3.42 -10.98 42.18
CA ASP A 144 4.08 -11.43 43.41
C ASP A 144 3.64 -12.84 43.85
N ARG A 145 2.42 -13.28 43.49
CA ARG A 145 1.88 -14.60 43.82
C ARG A 145 2.52 -15.73 43.01
N TYR A 146 3.10 -15.43 41.85
CA TYR A 146 3.64 -16.40 40.90
C TYR A 146 5.11 -16.13 40.53
N VAL A 147 5.84 -15.35 41.34
CA VAL A 147 7.23 -14.95 41.04
C VAL A 147 8.18 -16.14 40.77
N ASN A 148 7.92 -17.29 41.41
CA ASN A 148 8.70 -18.53 41.22
C ASN A 148 8.40 -19.24 39.88
N PHE A 149 7.33 -18.87 39.19
CA PHE A 149 6.88 -19.43 37.91
C PHE A 149 6.95 -18.41 36.76
N CYS A 150 7.61 -17.28 37.01
CA CYS A 150 7.83 -16.21 36.05
C CYS A 150 9.35 -16.07 35.87
N PRO A 151 9.88 -16.10 34.62
CA PRO A 151 11.29 -15.85 34.39
C PRO A 151 11.59 -14.37 34.66
N VAL A 152 12.03 -14.10 35.88
CA VAL A 152 12.56 -12.79 36.29
C VAL A 152 13.96 -12.63 35.69
N VAL A 153 14.19 -11.53 34.98
CA VAL A 153 15.54 -11.04 34.66
C VAL A 153 16.04 -10.20 35.83
#